data_AF-A0A6M1SK61-F1
#
_entry.id   AF-A0A6M1SK61-F1
#
_cell.length_a   1.000
_cell.length_b   1.000
_cell.length_c   1.000
_cell.angle_alpha   90.00
_cell.angle_beta   90.00
_cell.angle_gamma   90.00
#
_symmetry.space_group_name_H-M   'P 1'
#
loop_
_entity.id
_entity.type
_entity.pdbx_description
1 polymer ?
#
loop_
_entity_poly.entity_id
_entity_poly.type
_entity_poly.pdbx_seq_one_letter_code
_entity_poly.pdbx_strand_id
1 'polypeptide(L)'
;MTLSNASLDLKSSRVAAVADALSVRSAVEHRLETLVADLPGVPPNLVGAVRHALLGESKRVRPVLLYLIAEPEAWEQRAVLDAGCAVEMVHTASLILDDLPCMDDAQLRRSRPTTHRLRSVDRDPGRHCAPHQGFRHHRQP
;
A
#
# COMPACT_ATOMS: atom_id res chain seq x y z
N MET A 1 -49.88 12.12 2.11
CA MET A 1 -48.83 11.78 3.09
C MET A 1 -48.56 10.29 2.89
N THR A 2 -47.48 9.78 2.31
CA THR A 2 -46.05 10.00 2.57
C THR A 2 -45.25 9.28 1.45
N LEU A 3 -44.58 10.01 0.55
CA LEU A 3 -43.63 9.43 -0.42
C LEU A 3 -42.27 10.16 -0.40
N SER A 4 -41.93 10.83 0.71
CA SER A 4 -40.72 11.66 0.82
C SER A 4 -39.57 11.03 1.62
N ASN A 5 -39.77 9.86 2.26
CA ASN A 5 -38.78 9.34 3.24
C ASN A 5 -37.73 8.38 2.65
N ALA A 6 -38.01 7.64 1.57
CA ALA A 6 -37.06 6.65 1.03
C ALA A 6 -35.77 7.28 0.48
N SER A 7 -35.86 8.49 -0.11
CA SER A 7 -34.70 9.19 -0.68
C SER A 7 -33.80 9.82 0.40
N LEU A 8 -34.37 10.14 1.58
CA LEU A 8 -33.61 10.60 2.74
C LEU A 8 -32.93 9.44 3.46
N ASP A 9 -33.59 8.30 3.55
CA ASP A 9 -33.06 7.07 4.17
C ASP A 9 -31.85 6.51 3.40
N LEU A 10 -31.92 6.49 2.06
CA LEU A 10 -30.79 6.13 1.20
C LEU A 10 -29.62 7.12 1.29
N LYS A 11 -29.90 8.42 1.45
CA LYS A 11 -28.85 9.44 1.65
C LYS A 11 -28.19 9.29 3.03
N SER A 12 -28.99 9.03 4.07
CA SER A 12 -28.51 8.78 5.43
C SER A 12 -27.66 7.51 5.50
N SER A 13 -28.12 6.43 4.87
CA SER A 13 -27.39 5.16 4.74
C SER A 13 -26.06 5.32 3.99
N ARG A 14 -26.03 6.07 2.88
CA ARG A 14 -24.78 6.34 2.14
C ARG A 14 -23.79 7.17 2.94
N VAL A 15 -24.27 8.18 3.66
CA VAL A 15 -23.41 9.02 4.51
C VAL A 15 -22.84 8.22 5.68
N ALA A 16 -23.63 7.34 6.30
CA ALA A 16 -23.17 6.40 7.32
C ALA A 16 -22.11 5.45 6.78
N ALA A 17 -22.38 4.80 5.64
CA ALA A 17 -21.42 3.88 5.00
C ALA A 17 -20.10 4.57 4.61
N VAL A 18 -20.14 5.82 4.16
CA VAL A 18 -18.94 6.61 3.85
C VAL A 18 -18.19 7.01 5.13
N ALA A 19 -18.90 7.39 6.19
CA ALA A 19 -18.29 7.70 7.48
C ALA A 19 -17.60 6.46 8.07
N ASP A 20 -18.25 5.30 7.99
CA ASP A 20 -17.69 4.02 8.42
C ASP A 20 -16.46 3.65 7.60
N ALA A 21 -16.52 3.79 6.28
CA ALA A 21 -15.38 3.54 5.40
C ALA A 21 -14.16 4.45 5.72
N LEU A 22 -14.41 5.72 6.03
CA LEU A 22 -13.34 6.65 6.43
C LEU A 22 -12.76 6.31 7.81
N SER A 23 -13.62 5.93 8.76
CA SER A 23 -13.20 5.47 10.09
C SER A 23 -12.34 4.22 10.01
N VAL A 24 -12.79 3.22 9.25
CA VAL A 24 -12.07 1.96 9.01
C VAL A 24 -10.73 2.22 8.33
N ARG A 25 -10.69 3.09 7.31
CA ARG A 25 -9.42 3.48 6.68
C ARG A 25 -8.45 4.04 7.71
N SER A 26 -8.91 4.95 8.58
CA SER A 26 -8.06 5.55 9.62
C SER A 26 -7.57 4.51 10.62
N ALA A 27 -8.44 3.58 11.03
CA ALA A 27 -8.09 2.50 11.95
C ALA A 27 -7.03 1.55 11.33
N VAL A 28 -7.16 1.22 10.05
CA VAL A 28 -6.20 0.41 9.31
C VAL A 28 -4.86 1.13 9.20
N GLU A 29 -4.85 2.43 8.87
CA GLU A 29 -3.60 3.21 8.78
C GLU A 29 -2.83 3.17 10.11
N HIS A 30 -3.53 3.45 11.20
CA HIS A 30 -2.94 3.44 12.54
C HIS A 30 -2.46 2.04 12.96
N ARG A 31 -3.21 1.00 12.60
CA ARG A 31 -2.82 -0.39 12.88
C ARG A 31 -1.58 -0.78 12.08
N LEU A 32 -1.48 -0.42 10.81
CA LEU A 32 -0.29 -0.64 9.98
C LEU A 32 0.93 0.09 10.55
N GLU A 33 0.78 1.35 10.98
CA GLU A 33 1.86 2.09 11.64
C GLU A 33 2.38 1.36 12.88
N THR A 34 1.46 0.85 13.71
CA THR A 34 1.79 0.10 14.92
C THR A 34 2.54 -1.19 14.59
N LEU A 35 2.06 -1.95 13.59
CA LEU A 35 2.64 -3.24 13.20
C LEU A 35 4.05 -3.09 12.60
N VAL A 36 4.35 -1.96 11.96
CA VAL A 36 5.65 -1.71 11.32
C VAL A 36 6.59 -0.88 12.21
N ALA A 37 6.10 -0.32 13.31
CA ALA A 37 6.94 0.37 14.28
C ALA A 37 7.90 -0.56 15.03
N ASP A 38 7.46 -1.80 15.30
CA ASP A 38 8.23 -2.77 16.06
C ASP A 38 8.38 -4.08 15.27
N LEU A 39 9.47 -4.17 14.51
CA LEU A 39 9.84 -5.36 13.73
C LEU A 39 11.13 -5.96 14.34
N PRO A 40 11.02 -6.82 15.36
CA PRO A 40 12.18 -7.38 16.04
C PRO A 40 13.00 -8.24 15.07
N GLY A 41 14.32 -8.03 15.08
CA GLY A 41 15.26 -8.76 14.22
C GLY A 41 15.34 -8.25 12.77
N VAL A 42 14.58 -7.21 12.41
CA VAL A 42 14.63 -6.62 11.06
C VAL A 42 15.62 -5.44 11.03
N PRO A 43 16.55 -5.39 10.07
CA PRO A 43 17.49 -4.28 9.94
C PRO A 43 16.80 -2.91 9.77
N PRO A 44 17.28 -1.83 10.40
CA PRO A 44 16.63 -0.51 10.36
C PRO A 44 16.40 0.05 8.95
N ASN A 45 17.31 -0.25 8.01
CA ASN A 45 17.17 0.14 6.62
C ASN A 45 16.02 -0.57 5.91
N LEU A 46 15.77 -1.85 6.25
CA LEU A 46 14.63 -2.59 5.72
C LEU A 46 13.33 -2.11 6.36
N VAL A 47 13.33 -1.82 7.66
CA VAL A 47 12.18 -1.19 8.35
C VAL A 47 11.82 0.14 7.68
N GLY A 48 12.80 1.00 7.41
CA GLY A 48 12.59 2.28 6.71
C GLY A 48 11.98 2.10 5.32
N ALA A 49 12.47 1.11 4.55
CA ALA A 49 11.93 0.80 3.22
C ALA A 49 10.48 0.28 3.26
N VAL A 50 10.16 -0.61 4.21
CA VAL A 50 8.80 -1.11 4.41
C VAL A 50 7.86 0.03 4.80
N ARG A 51 8.28 0.89 5.74
CA ARG A 51 7.49 2.07 6.14
C ARG A 51 7.24 3.02 4.97
N HIS A 52 8.27 3.30 4.17
CA HIS A 52 8.14 4.19 2.99
C HIS A 52 7.12 3.66 1.97
N ALA A 53 7.19 2.36 1.66
CA ALA A 53 6.29 1.75 0.69
C ALA A 53 4.86 1.58 1.23
N LEU A 54 4.73 1.15 2.49
CA LEU A 54 3.45 0.80 3.08
C LEU A 54 2.67 2.02 3.55
N LEU A 55 3.31 2.99 4.21
CA LEU A 55 2.70 4.22 4.75
C LEU A 55 2.72 5.39 3.75
N GLY A 56 2.99 5.11 2.47
CA GLY A 56 2.77 6.07 1.40
C GLY A 56 1.29 6.38 1.22
N GLU A 57 0.98 7.48 0.53
CA GLU A 57 -0.41 7.83 0.20
C GLU A 57 -1.11 6.62 -0.42
N SER A 58 -2.23 6.18 0.13
CA SER A 58 -3.00 5.11 -0.46
C SER A 58 -4.47 5.28 -0.17
N LYS A 59 -5.31 4.80 -1.07
CA LYS A 59 -6.76 4.83 -0.89
C LYS A 59 -7.27 3.78 0.10
N ARG A 60 -6.41 2.81 0.50
CA ARG A 60 -6.77 1.68 1.39
C ARG A 60 -8.08 0.98 1.00
N VAL A 61 -8.33 0.85 -0.31
CA VAL A 61 -9.61 0.33 -0.83
C VAL A 61 -9.82 -1.12 -0.41
N ARG A 62 -8.77 -1.95 -0.48
CA ARG A 62 -8.84 -3.38 -0.16
C ARG A 62 -9.24 -3.67 1.30
N PRO A 63 -8.57 -3.09 2.31
CA PRO A 63 -8.94 -3.33 3.70
C PRO A 63 -10.33 -2.78 4.05
N VAL A 64 -10.73 -1.63 3.48
CA VAL A 64 -12.08 -1.10 3.67
C VAL A 64 -13.14 -2.03 3.07
N LEU A 65 -12.92 -2.55 1.85
CA LEU A 65 -13.83 -3.52 1.25
C LEU A 65 -13.92 -4.81 2.07
N LEU A 66 -12.79 -5.32 2.56
CA LEU A 66 -12.78 -6.51 3.42
C LEU A 66 -13.61 -6.28 4.67
N TYR A 67 -13.44 -5.14 5.33
CA TYR A 67 -14.21 -4.80 6.52
C TYR A 67 -15.72 -4.73 6.25
N LEU A 68 -16.12 -4.12 5.12
CA LEU A 68 -17.54 -4.04 4.74
C LEU A 68 -18.14 -5.40 4.40
N ILE A 69 -17.35 -6.32 3.83
CA ILE A 69 -17.80 -7.68 3.49
C ILE A 69 -17.83 -8.59 4.72
N ALA A 70 -16.91 -8.40 5.66
CA ALA A 70 -16.75 -9.27 6.80
C ALA A 70 -17.91 -9.15 7.81
N GLU A 71 -18.73 -8.09 7.74
CA GLU A 71 -19.82 -7.82 8.70
C GLU A 71 -19.32 -7.94 10.15
N PRO A 72 -18.63 -6.91 10.67
CA PRO A 72 -17.92 -6.98 11.95
C PRO A 72 -18.84 -7.21 13.15
N GLU A 73 -20.17 -7.14 13.04
CA GLU A 73 -21.07 -7.59 14.10
C GLU A 73 -20.98 -9.12 14.34
N ALA A 74 -20.53 -9.89 13.34
CA ALA A 74 -20.37 -11.33 13.41
C ALA A 74 -18.96 -11.79 13.84
N TRP A 75 -17.98 -10.88 13.90
CA TRP A 75 -16.56 -11.22 14.14
C TRP A 75 -15.89 -10.24 15.10
N GLU A 76 -14.75 -10.64 15.68
CA GLU A 76 -13.95 -9.70 16.45
C GLU A 76 -13.40 -8.59 15.53
N GLN A 77 -13.80 -7.34 15.77
CA GLN A 77 -13.39 -6.17 14.98
C GLN A 77 -11.87 -6.10 14.76
N ARG A 78 -11.10 -6.47 15.78
CA ARG A 78 -9.63 -6.48 15.72
C ARG A 78 -9.10 -7.51 14.72
N ALA A 79 -9.69 -8.71 14.68
CA ALA A 79 -9.31 -9.75 13.74
C ALA A 79 -9.60 -9.34 12.29
N VAL A 80 -10.74 -8.67 12.06
CA VAL A 80 -11.10 -8.13 10.73
C VAL A 80 -10.11 -7.04 10.29
N LEU A 81 -9.74 -6.13 11.19
CA LEU A 81 -8.73 -5.10 10.93
C LEU A 81 -7.36 -5.71 10.62
N ASP A 82 -6.94 -6.72 11.37
CA ASP A 82 -5.67 -7.41 11.16
C ASP A 82 -5.65 -8.16 9.81
N ALA A 83 -6.76 -8.80 9.43
CA ALA A 83 -6.92 -9.40 8.11
C ALA A 83 -6.82 -8.35 6.99
N GLY A 84 -7.47 -7.19 7.15
CA GLY A 84 -7.36 -6.07 6.22
C GLY A 84 -5.91 -5.57 6.09
N CYS A 85 -5.20 -5.43 7.21
CA CYS A 85 -3.79 -5.04 7.23
C CYS A 85 -2.92 -6.04 6.46
N ALA A 86 -3.12 -7.34 6.68
CA ALA A 86 -2.37 -8.39 6.00
C ALA A 86 -2.56 -8.32 4.47
N VAL A 87 -3.79 -8.13 3.99
CA VAL A 87 -4.08 -7.97 2.56
C VAL A 87 -3.38 -6.74 1.97
N GLU A 88 -3.37 -5.63 2.69
CA GLU A 88 -2.71 -4.40 2.24
C GLU A 88 -1.17 -4.54 2.22
N MET A 89 -0.60 -5.27 3.18
CA MET A 89 0.84 -5.60 3.19
C MET A 89 1.23 -6.45 1.98
N VAL A 90 0.46 -7.51 1.68
CA VAL A 90 0.69 -8.36 0.50
C VAL A 90 0.54 -7.55 -0.79
N HIS A 91 -0.48 -6.69 -0.88
CA HIS A 91 -0.65 -5.79 -2.02
C HIS A 91 0.56 -4.88 -2.21
N THR A 92 1.06 -4.28 -1.13
CA THR A 92 2.23 -3.41 -1.16
C THR A 92 3.48 -4.17 -1.57
N ALA A 93 3.66 -5.41 -1.12
CA ALA A 93 4.79 -6.25 -1.52
C ALA A 93 4.77 -6.53 -3.04
N SER A 94 3.61 -6.86 -3.61
CA SER A 94 3.45 -7.01 -5.06
C SER A 94 3.88 -5.75 -5.80
N LEU A 95 3.42 -4.58 -5.34
CA LEU A 95 3.77 -3.30 -5.96
C LEU A 95 5.27 -3.01 -5.94
N ILE A 96 5.97 -3.37 -4.86
CA ILE A 96 7.43 -3.22 -4.77
C ILE A 96 8.14 -4.12 -5.79
N LEU A 97 7.65 -5.34 -5.95
CA LEU A 97 8.20 -6.27 -6.93
C LEU A 97 7.97 -5.72 -8.34
N ASP A 98 6.74 -5.32 -8.68
CA ASP A 98 6.35 -4.76 -10.00
C ASP A 98 7.24 -3.57 -10.40
N ASP A 99 7.62 -2.73 -9.43
CA ASP A 99 8.44 -1.55 -9.66
C ASP A 99 9.92 -1.88 -9.98
N LEU A 100 10.36 -3.15 -9.95
CA LEU A 100 11.76 -3.51 -10.20
C LEU A 100 12.18 -3.27 -11.68
N PRO A 101 13.47 -3.00 -11.95
CA PRO A 101 13.99 -2.81 -13.32
C PRO A 101 13.79 -3.97 -14.27
N CYS A 102 13.59 -5.19 -13.74
CA CYS A 102 13.29 -6.38 -14.53
C CYS A 102 11.81 -6.53 -14.89
N MET A 103 10.94 -5.67 -14.36
CA MET A 103 9.51 -5.61 -14.67
C MET A 103 9.16 -4.21 -15.22
N ASP A 104 8.59 -3.31 -14.42
CA ASP A 104 8.08 -2.03 -14.94
C ASP A 104 9.13 -0.90 -14.97
N ASP A 105 10.28 -1.09 -14.30
CA ASP A 105 11.31 -0.04 -14.11
C ASP A 105 10.72 1.31 -13.66
N ALA A 106 9.68 1.25 -12.82
CA ALA A 106 8.93 2.42 -12.42
C ALA A 106 9.80 3.35 -11.55
N GLN A 107 10.00 4.59 -12.01
CA GLN A 107 10.83 5.56 -11.28
C GLN A 107 10.06 6.22 -10.13
N LEU A 108 8.73 6.34 -10.26
CA LEU A 108 7.83 7.00 -9.29
C LEU A 108 6.60 6.13 -9.03
N ARG A 109 6.16 6.10 -7.78
CA ARG A 109 4.91 5.50 -7.33
C ARG A 109 4.23 6.48 -6.40
N ARG A 110 3.02 6.92 -6.78
CA ARG A 110 2.19 7.87 -5.98
C ARG A 110 3.00 9.09 -5.55
N SER A 111 3.54 9.78 -6.56
CA SER A 111 4.41 10.97 -6.45
C SER A 111 5.68 10.81 -5.59
N ARG A 112 6.03 9.59 -5.15
CA ARG A 112 7.25 9.29 -4.40
C ARG A 112 8.20 8.41 -5.21
N PRO A 113 9.54 8.51 -4.99
CA PRO A 113 10.49 7.57 -5.56
C PRO A 113 10.15 6.14 -5.14
N THR A 114 10.24 5.20 -6.07
CA THR A 114 10.08 3.77 -5.78
C THR A 114 11.19 3.27 -4.86
N THR A 115 10.91 2.20 -4.12
CA THR A 115 11.83 1.67 -3.10
C THR A 115 13.20 1.30 -3.67
N HIS A 116 13.25 0.77 -4.90
CA HIS A 116 14.51 0.40 -5.55
C HIS A 116 15.32 1.64 -5.97
N ARG A 117 14.65 2.77 -6.29
CA ARG A 117 15.32 4.03 -6.62
C ARG A 117 15.86 4.74 -5.41
N LEU A 118 15.04 4.88 -4.36
CA LEU A 118 15.45 5.46 -3.09
C LEU A 118 16.72 4.77 -2.57
N ARG A 119 16.77 3.44 -2.66
CA ARG A 119 17.94 2.64 -2.25
C ARG A 119 19.12 2.72 -3.22
N SER A 120 18.89 2.93 -4.51
CA SER A 120 19.98 3.08 -5.49
C SER A 120 20.70 4.43 -5.41
N VAL A 121 20.01 5.49 -4.96
CA VAL A 121 20.59 6.83 -4.81
C VAL A 121 21.50 6.91 -3.57
N ASP A 122 21.18 6.18 -2.50
CA ASP A 122 22.00 6.16 -1.28
C ASP A 122 23.28 5.31 -1.37
N ARG A 123 23.50 4.56 -2.46
CA ARG A 123 24.63 3.64 -2.55
C ARG A 123 25.83 4.11 -3.36
N ASP A 124 25.77 5.21 -4.10
CA ASP A 124 26.94 5.63 -4.89
C ASP A 124 26.82 7.08 -5.40
N PRO A 125 27.64 8.05 -4.93
CA PRO A 125 27.74 9.36 -5.57
C PRO A 125 28.33 9.29 -6.99
N GLY A 126 28.86 8.13 -7.41
CA GLY A 126 29.66 7.99 -8.63
C GLY A 126 29.04 7.20 -9.79
N ARG A 127 27.89 6.54 -9.63
CA ARG A 127 27.26 5.77 -10.72
C ARG A 127 26.07 6.50 -11.33
N HIS A 128 26.37 7.36 -12.29
CA HIS A 128 25.38 7.76 -13.28
C HIS A 128 24.81 6.51 -13.95
N CYS A 129 23.48 6.44 -14.08
CA CYS A 129 22.79 5.48 -14.94
C CYS A 129 23.43 5.53 -16.33
N ALA A 130 24.25 4.55 -16.66
CA ALA A 130 24.67 4.35 -18.05
C ALA A 130 23.43 3.91 -18.82
N PRO A 131 23.05 4.59 -19.92
CA PRO A 131 22.00 4.10 -20.79
C PRO A 131 22.47 2.76 -21.37
N HIS A 132 21.58 1.76 -21.35
CA HIS A 132 21.76 0.45 -21.97
C HIS A 132 22.50 0.57 -23.32
N GLN A 133 23.80 0.28 -23.34
CA GLN A 133 24.50 -0.01 -24.58
C GLN A 133 24.34 -1.49 -24.89
N GLY A 134 23.77 -1.75 -26.07
CA GLY A 134 23.37 -3.07 -26.53
C GLY A 134 24.48 -4.10 -26.48
N PHE A 135 24.05 -5.34 -26.23
CA PHE A 135 24.82 -6.55 -26.48
C PHE A 135 25.35 -6.57 -27.92
N ARG A 136 26.60 -6.14 -28.12
CA ARG A 136 27.35 -6.53 -29.33
C ARG A 136 27.95 -7.90 -29.07
N HIS A 137 27.44 -8.90 -29.79
CA HIS A 137 28.09 -10.19 -29.95
C HIS A 137 29.47 -9.99 -30.62
N HIS A 138 30.54 -9.97 -29.83
CA HIS A 138 31.87 -10.27 -30.34
C HIS A 138 32.00 -11.79 -30.46
N ARG A 139 31.68 -12.32 -31.65
CA ARG A 139 32.33 -13.54 -32.15
C ARG A 139 33.65 -13.12 -32.75
N GLN A 140 34.75 -13.69 -32.25
CA GLN A 140 35.95 -14.13 -32.96
C GLN A 140 36.93 -14.71 -31.92
N PRO A 141 37.85 -15.60 -32.30
CA PRO A 141 38.71 -15.55 -33.48
C PRO A 141 38.18 -16.25 -34.73
#